data_AF-J9XVH0-F1
#
_entry.id   AF-J9XVH0-F1
#
_cell.length_a   1.000
_cell.length_b   1.000
_cell.length_c   1.000
_cell.angle_alpha   90.00
_cell.angle_beta   90.00
_cell.angle_gamma   90.00
#
_symmetry.space_group_name_H-M   'P 1'
#
loop_
_entity.id
_entity.type
_entity.pdbx_description
1 polymer ?
#
loop_
_entity_poly.entity_id
_entity_poly.type
_entity_poly.pdbx_seq_one_letter_code
_entity_poly.pdbx_strand_id
1 'polypeptide(L)'
;MQIDSQHFNELSRYGIKPDHLLSDACLNIYTGAYYLAQAFKKWGVSWDAVGAYNAGFKKTPRQAARRYEYAKKIHYYYTAIKASKRTSSKDQKIAMN
;
A
#
# COMPACT_ATOMS: atom_id res chain seq x y z
N MET A 1 2.24 -5.43 5.48
CA MET A 1 2.58 -5.32 4.06
C MET A 1 4.02 -4.80 3.92
N GLN A 2 5.06 -5.62 4.20
CA GLN A 2 6.47 -5.16 4.34
C GLN A 2 6.60 -3.83 5.13
N ILE A 3 6.11 -3.83 6.38
CA ILE A 3 6.11 -2.62 7.23
C ILE A 3 7.54 -2.34 7.69
N ASP A 4 8.01 -1.10 7.49
CA ASP A 4 9.35 -0.68 7.88
C ASP A 4 9.51 -0.68 9.42
N SER A 5 10.67 -1.15 9.91
CA SER A 5 10.95 -1.28 11.34
C SER A 5 10.99 0.05 12.09
N GLN A 6 11.13 1.18 11.39
CA GLN A 6 11.00 2.52 11.98
C GLN A 6 9.65 2.73 12.69
N HIS A 7 8.63 1.96 12.30
CA HIS A 7 7.28 2.03 12.86
C HIS A 7 7.10 1.19 14.12
N PHE A 8 8.03 0.27 14.45
CA PHE A 8 7.83 -0.70 15.53
C PHE A 8 7.68 -0.05 16.91
N ASN A 9 8.36 1.06 17.15
CA ASN A 9 8.20 1.82 18.40
C ASN A 9 6.83 2.49 18.54
N GLU A 10 6.21 2.91 17.43
CA GLU A 10 4.83 3.41 17.43
C GLU A 10 3.86 2.24 17.63
N LEU A 11 4.05 1.16 16.86
CA LEU A 11 3.18 -0.01 16.85
C LEU A 11 3.13 -0.76 18.19
N SER A 12 4.24 -0.77 18.94
CA SER A 12 4.27 -1.36 20.27
C SER A 12 3.30 -0.69 21.25
N ARG A 13 3.00 0.60 21.06
CA ARG A 13 2.00 1.34 21.85
C ARG A 13 0.57 0.85 21.63
N TYR A 14 0.32 0.17 20.50
CA TYR A 14 -0.94 -0.51 20.20
C TYR A 14 -0.90 -2.01 20.51
N GLY A 15 0.17 -2.51 21.15
CA GLY A 15 0.37 -3.94 21.43
C GLY A 15 0.79 -4.76 20.22
N ILE A 16 1.17 -4.13 19.10
CA ILE A 16 1.59 -4.81 17.88
C ILE A 16 3.11 -5.02 17.91
N LYS A 17 3.54 -6.28 17.98
CA LYS A 17 4.96 -6.67 17.92
C LYS A 17 5.37 -7.03 16.48
N PRO A 18 6.67 -6.94 16.13
CA PRO A 18 7.16 -7.30 14.80
C PRO A 18 6.73 -8.69 14.34
N ASP A 19 6.78 -9.68 15.22
CA ASP A 19 6.42 -11.07 14.89
C ASP A 19 4.96 -11.21 14.50
N HIS A 20 4.05 -10.41 15.08
CA HIS A 20 2.63 -10.43 14.69
C HIS A 20 2.46 -9.99 13.23
N LEU A 21 3.31 -9.09 12.73
CA LEU A 21 3.26 -8.66 11.33
C LEU A 21 3.76 -9.75 10.37
N LEU A 22 4.46 -10.78 10.86
CA LEU A 22 4.92 -11.92 10.07
C LEU A 22 3.96 -13.11 10.16
N SER A 23 3.36 -13.34 11.33
CA SER A 23 2.50 -14.50 11.58
C SER A 23 1.01 -14.25 11.34
N ASP A 24 0.53 -12.99 11.44
CA ASP A 24 -0.87 -12.63 11.22
C ASP A 24 -1.02 -11.79 9.94
N ALA A 25 -1.54 -12.44 8.89
CA ALA A 25 -1.77 -11.81 7.60
C ALA A 25 -2.80 -10.67 7.67
N CYS A 26 -3.86 -10.81 8.47
CA CYS A 26 -4.89 -9.79 8.62
C CYS A 26 -4.29 -8.55 9.29
N LEU A 27 -3.58 -8.72 10.40
CA LEU A 27 -2.91 -7.61 11.08
C LEU A 27 -1.85 -6.95 10.20
N ASN A 28 -1.10 -7.73 9.42
CA ASN A 28 -0.14 -7.22 8.45
C ASN A 28 -0.78 -6.33 7.37
N ILE A 29 -1.97 -6.71 6.90
CA ILE A 29 -2.75 -5.94 5.91
C ILE A 29 -3.34 -4.68 6.54
N TYR A 30 -4.00 -4.79 7.70
CA TYR A 30 -4.59 -3.64 8.38
C TYR A 30 -3.53 -2.59 8.77
N THR A 31 -2.38 -3.03 9.29
CA THR A 31 -1.27 -2.12 9.64
C THR A 31 -0.71 -1.42 8.38
N GLY A 32 -0.59 -2.13 7.27
CA GLY A 32 -0.17 -1.52 6.00
C GLY A 32 -1.19 -0.51 5.46
N ALA A 33 -2.48 -0.85 5.53
CA ALA A 33 -3.56 0.06 5.16
C ALA A 33 -3.56 1.33 6.02
N TYR A 34 -3.31 1.21 7.33
CA TYR A 34 -3.16 2.34 8.23
C TYR A 34 -2.07 3.32 7.76
N TYR A 35 -0.85 2.84 7.50
CA TYR A 35 0.24 3.71 7.04
C TYR A 35 0.01 4.29 5.64
N LEU A 36 -0.61 3.53 4.74
CA LEU A 36 -1.02 4.07 3.44
C LEU A 36 -2.07 5.19 3.59
N ALA A 37 -3.04 5.01 4.49
CA ALA A 37 -4.03 6.04 4.79
C ALA A 37 -3.39 7.30 5.40
N GLN A 38 -2.35 7.17 6.22
CA GLN A 38 -1.58 8.33 6.70
C GLN A 38 -0.90 9.09 5.54
N ALA A 39 -0.36 8.37 4.55
CA ALA A 39 0.21 9.00 3.36
C ALA A 39 -0.86 9.76 2.55
N PHE A 40 -2.03 9.16 2.34
CA PHE A 40 -3.15 9.85 1.69
C PHE A 40 -3.67 11.04 2.48
N LYS A 41 -3.77 10.93 3.81
CA LYS A 41 -4.15 12.06 4.66
C LYS A 41 -3.18 13.23 4.51
N LYS A 42 -1.89 12.94 4.35
CA LYS A 42 -0.85 13.97 4.27
C LYS A 42 -0.75 14.63 2.89
N TRP A 43 -0.82 13.86 1.81
CA TRP A 43 -0.54 14.34 0.43
C TRP A 43 -1.70 14.16 -0.55
N GLY A 44 -2.88 13.78 -0.08
CA GLY A 44 -4.02 13.43 -0.92
C GLY A 44 -3.88 12.06 -1.59
N VAL A 45 -4.98 11.58 -2.17
CA VAL A 45 -4.98 10.31 -2.91
C VAL A 45 -4.24 10.51 -4.23
N SER A 46 -3.03 9.98 -4.31
CA SER A 46 -2.14 10.13 -5.46
C SER A 46 -1.12 8.99 -5.53
N TRP A 47 -0.51 8.82 -6.71
CA TRP A 47 0.61 7.88 -6.87
C TRP A 47 1.84 8.26 -6.04
N ASP A 48 2.08 9.57 -5.85
CA ASP A 48 3.15 10.03 -4.96
C ASP A 48 2.91 9.61 -3.51
N ALA A 49 1.67 9.65 -3.03
CA ALA A 49 1.32 9.17 -1.70
C ALA A 49 1.47 7.64 -1.58
N VAL A 50 1.16 6.88 -2.63
CA VAL A 50 1.49 5.44 -2.70
C VAL A 50 3.00 5.22 -2.63
N GLY A 51 3.79 6.02 -3.35
CA GLY A 51 5.25 6.00 -3.27
C GLY A 51 5.76 6.35 -1.87
N ALA A 52 5.13 7.32 -1.20
CA ALA A 52 5.51 7.79 0.13
C ALA A 52 5.32 6.74 1.22
N TYR A 53 4.46 5.73 1.01
CA TYR A 53 4.39 4.57 1.89
C TYR A 53 5.76 3.87 2.02
N ASN A 54 6.49 3.73 0.90
CA ASN A 54 7.78 3.03 0.85
C ASN A 54 8.98 3.97 1.06
N ALA A 55 8.91 5.22 0.60
CA ALA A 55 10.04 6.15 0.61
C ALA A 55 9.82 7.40 1.47
N GLY A 56 8.75 7.45 2.26
CA GLY A 56 8.47 8.54 3.18
C GLY A 56 8.33 9.93 2.53
N PHE A 57 8.25 10.94 3.40
CA PHE A 57 7.82 12.30 3.03
C PHE A 57 8.97 13.31 2.87
N LYS A 58 10.22 12.89 3.04
CA LYS A 58 11.37 13.79 2.88
C LYS A 58 11.37 14.36 1.46
N LYS A 59 11.45 15.69 1.35
CA LYS A 59 11.44 16.44 0.09
C LYS A 59 12.86 16.55 -0.47
N THR A 60 13.45 15.42 -0.86
CA THR A 60 14.76 15.38 -1.53
C THR A 60 14.62 14.71 -2.91
N PRO A 61 15.48 15.05 -3.89
CA PRO A 61 15.46 14.41 -5.20
C PRO A 61 15.57 12.88 -5.12
N ARG A 62 16.44 12.37 -4.23
CA ARG A 62 16.60 10.94 -3.99
C ARG A 62 15.30 10.27 -3.53
N GLN A 63 14.57 10.87 -2.60
CA GLN A 63 13.32 10.27 -2.11
C GLN A 63 12.20 10.43 -3.15
N ALA A 64 12.17 11.51 -3.93
CA ALA A 64 11.25 11.65 -5.05
C ALA A 64 11.42 10.52 -6.08
N ALA A 65 12.66 10.23 -6.48
CA ALA A 65 12.96 9.11 -7.39
C ALA A 65 12.49 7.76 -6.81
N ARG A 66 12.75 7.50 -5.53
CA ARG A 66 12.32 6.24 -4.86
C ARG A 66 10.80 6.12 -4.76
N ARG A 67 10.08 7.22 -4.51
CA ARG A 67 8.61 7.23 -4.53
C ARG A 67 8.08 6.92 -5.92
N TYR A 68 8.64 7.55 -6.95
CA TYR A 68 8.26 7.32 -8.34
C TYR A 68 8.45 5.85 -8.76
N GLU A 69 9.64 5.27 -8.52
CA GLU A 69 9.91 3.89 -8.90
C GLU A 69 8.98 2.89 -8.20
N TYR A 70 8.72 3.10 -6.90
CA TYR A 70 7.78 2.26 -6.17
C TYR A 70 6.35 2.42 -6.70
N ALA A 71 5.88 3.65 -6.87
CA ALA A 71 4.53 3.94 -7.36
C ALA A 71 4.30 3.38 -8.76
N LYS A 72 5.29 3.50 -9.67
CA LYS A 72 5.27 2.91 -11.01
C LYS A 72 5.10 1.39 -10.95
N LYS A 73 5.86 0.71 -10.08
CA LYS A 73 5.72 -0.75 -9.86
C LYS A 73 4.32 -1.11 -9.38
N ILE A 74 3.78 -0.39 -8.40
CA ILE A 74 2.43 -0.67 -7.88
C ILE A 74 1.35 -0.38 -8.91
N HIS A 75 1.49 0.70 -9.68
CA HIS A 75 0.56 1.06 -10.76
C HIS A 75 0.46 -0.05 -11.83
N TYR A 76 1.59 -0.65 -12.21
CA TYR A 76 1.62 -1.78 -13.13
C TYR A 76 0.75 -2.96 -12.64
N TYR A 77 0.94 -3.40 -11.39
CA TYR A 77 0.13 -4.50 -10.85
C TYR A 77 -1.33 -4.10 -10.62
N TYR A 78 -1.58 -2.89 -10.13
CA TYR A 78 -2.91 -2.39 -9.86
C TYR A 78 -3.77 -2.36 -11.13
N THR A 79 -3.24 -1.84 -12.23
CA THR A 79 -3.97 -1.75 -13.49
C THR A 79 -4.28 -3.13 -14.06
N ALA A 80 -3.34 -4.08 -13.99
CA ALA A 80 -3.58 -5.48 -14.38
C ALA A 80 -4.70 -6.13 -13.56
N ILE A 81 -4.70 -5.96 -12.23
CA ILE A 81 -5.76 -6.49 -11.34
C ILE A 81 -7.11 -5.83 -11.61
N LYS A 82 -7.13 -4.52 -11.88
CA LYS A 82 -8.37 -3.81 -12.21
C LYS A 82 -8.94 -4.25 -13.56
N ALA A 83 -8.08 -4.52 -14.54
CA ALA A 83 -8.50 -5.04 -15.84
C ALA A 83 -9.10 -6.44 -15.70
N SER A 84 -8.41 -7.36 -15.01
CA SER A 84 -8.90 -8.74 -14.82
C SER A 84 -10.27 -8.78 -14.11
N LYS A 85 -10.44 -7.98 -13.05
CA LYS A 85 -11.73 -7.87 -12.35
C LYS A 85 -12.85 -7.38 -13.27
N ARG A 86 -12.58 -6.41 -14.14
CA ARG A 86 -13.59 -5.90 -15.10
C ARG A 86 -14.02 -6.98 -16.09
N THR A 87 -13.08 -7.78 -16.58
CA THR A 87 -13.37 -8.93 -17.45
C THR A 87 -14.22 -9.96 -16.73
N SER A 88 -13.82 -10.41 -15.53
CA SER A 88 -14.59 -11.40 -14.77
C SER A 88 -16.01 -10.93 -14.44
N SER A 89 -16.21 -9.65 -14.08
CA SER A 89 -17.56 -9.10 -13.84
C SER A 89 -18.40 -9.01 -15.12
N LYS A 90 -17.78 -8.86 -16.30
CA LYS A 90 -18.48 -8.83 -17.59
C LYS A 90 -18.91 -10.25 -17.98
N ASP A 91 -18.02 -11.23 -17.84
CA ASP A 91 -18.30 -12.62 -18.17
C ASP A 91 -19.40 -13.21 -17.26
N GLN A 92 -19.37 -12.88 -15.96
CA GLN A 92 -20.44 -13.23 -15.03
C GLN A 92 -21.80 -12.65 -15.43
N LYS A 93 -21.85 -11.42 -15.96
CA LYS A 93 -23.11 -10.82 -16.44
C LYS A 93 -23.62 -11.45 -17.72
N ILE A 94 -22.72 -11.87 -18.62
CA ILE A 94 -23.11 -12.56 -19.86
C ILE A 94 -23.65 -13.96 -19.55
N ALA A 95 -23.05 -14.67 -18.60
CA ALA A 95 -23.48 -16.02 -18.21
C ALA A 95 -24.82 -16.07 -17.43
N MET A 96 -25.36 -14.92 -17.02
CA MET A 96 -26.63 -14.82 -16.28
C MET A 96 -27.81 -14.34 -17.13
N ASN A 97 -27.58 -14.11 -18.43
CA ASN A 97 -28.60 -13.74 -19.43
C ASN A 97 -28.75 -14.88 -20.45
#